data_AF-A0A291QU82-F1
#
_entry.id   AF-A0A291QU82-F1
#
_cell.length_a   1.000
_cell.length_b   1.000
_cell.length_c   1.000
_cell.angle_alpha   90.00
_cell.angle_beta   90.00
_cell.angle_gamma   90.00
#
_symmetry.space_group_name_H-M   'P 1'
#
loop_
_entity.id
_entity.type
_entity.pdbx_description
1 polymer ?
#
loop_
_entity_poly.entity_id
_entity_poly.type
_entity_poly.pdbx_seq_one_letter_code
_entity_poly.pdbx_strand_id
1 'polypeptide(L)'
;MKIALIISLFNFVIGCSSPDKSINTEDSGKTKVISVMSGKDTLNVLDSLKKELSDTTITITVSYAAIECGCPQWFETKFKDVKFLEGVERFYLEPVNKDLINANSLWDGEHLPLTLKITGRFSKGKEIPITYHTKGEPEKARIFWYDKITVVSPSSK
;
A
#
# COMPACT_ATOMS: atom_id res chain seq x y z
N MET A 1 -8.75 -30.16 -52.19
CA MET A 1 -9.55 -29.50 -51.13
C MET A 1 -9.33 -28.00 -51.23
N LYS A 2 -10.37 -27.17 -51.04
CA LYS A 2 -10.25 -25.70 -51.07
C LYS A 2 -10.13 -25.18 -49.65
N ILE A 3 -9.09 -24.39 -49.36
CA ILE A 3 -8.92 -23.72 -48.06
C ILE A 3 -9.60 -22.35 -48.18
N ALA A 4 -10.67 -22.14 -47.41
CA ALA A 4 -11.34 -20.85 -47.33
C ALA A 4 -10.68 -20.01 -46.22
N LEU A 5 -10.06 -18.89 -46.61
CA LEU A 5 -9.35 -18.00 -45.71
C LEU A 5 -10.26 -16.81 -45.38
N ILE A 6 -10.94 -16.87 -44.23
CA ILE A 6 -11.89 -15.85 -43.80
C ILE A 6 -11.13 -14.75 -43.05
N ILE A 7 -10.94 -13.61 -43.71
CA ILE A 7 -10.36 -12.39 -43.12
C ILE A 7 -11.50 -11.60 -42.48
N SER A 8 -11.47 -11.46 -41.14
CA SER A 8 -12.46 -10.68 -40.40
C SER A 8 -12.01 -9.22 -40.26
N LEU A 9 -12.67 -8.31 -40.99
CA LEU A 9 -12.42 -6.87 -40.93
C LEU A 9 -13.30 -6.20 -39.87
N PHE A 10 -12.74 -5.99 -38.67
CA PHE A 10 -13.38 -5.14 -37.66
C PHE A 10 -13.12 -3.65 -37.96
N ASN A 11 -14.17 -2.97 -38.43
CA ASN A 11 -14.17 -1.50 -38.52
C ASN A 11 -14.51 -0.92 -37.14
N PHE A 12 -13.55 -0.26 -36.49
CA PHE A 12 -13.80 0.51 -35.27
C PHE A 12 -14.01 1.99 -35.63
N VAL A 13 -15.27 2.40 -35.69
CA VAL A 13 -15.67 3.81 -35.85
C VAL A 13 -16.12 4.33 -34.49
N ILE A 14 -15.28 5.10 -33.81
CA ILE A 14 -15.67 5.83 -32.60
C ILE A 14 -16.06 7.25 -33.04
N GLY A 15 -17.38 7.49 -33.17
CA GLY A 15 -17.92 8.82 -33.40
C GLY A 15 -18.00 9.60 -32.09
N CYS A 16 -17.47 10.82 -32.08
CA CYS A 16 -17.73 11.77 -31.00
C CYS A 16 -19.08 12.45 -31.21
N SER A 17 -19.96 12.40 -30.21
CA SER A 17 -20.98 13.45 -30.05
C SER A 17 -21.34 13.68 -28.57
N SER A 18 -21.29 14.94 -28.18
CA SER A 18 -22.16 15.56 -27.18
C SER A 18 -22.96 16.62 -27.95
N PRO A 19 -24.19 17.03 -27.55
CA PRO A 19 -24.31 17.93 -26.41
C PRO A 19 -25.61 17.87 -25.55
N ASP A 20 -25.47 18.34 -24.31
CA ASP A 20 -26.33 19.23 -23.48
C ASP A 20 -27.86 19.07 -23.27
N LYS A 21 -28.20 19.28 -21.98
CA LYS A 21 -29.44 19.86 -21.38
C LYS A 21 -30.73 19.01 -21.41
N SER A 22 -31.63 19.08 -20.42
CA SER A 22 -31.78 20.01 -19.28
C SER A 22 -32.58 19.36 -18.11
N ILE A 23 -32.12 19.46 -16.85
CA ILE A 23 -32.64 20.34 -15.75
C ILE A 23 -33.91 19.87 -15.00
N ASN A 24 -33.81 19.97 -13.67
CA ASN A 24 -34.76 19.77 -12.54
C ASN A 24 -34.56 18.46 -11.73
N THR A 25 -34.73 18.40 -10.40
CA THR A 25 -34.79 19.44 -9.32
C THR A 25 -34.63 18.77 -7.93
N GLU A 26 -34.09 19.51 -6.94
CA GLU A 26 -34.08 19.24 -5.47
C GLU A 26 -33.30 18.00 -4.94
N ASP A 27 -32.63 18.03 -3.77
CA ASP A 27 -32.28 19.11 -2.83
C ASP A 27 -31.01 18.75 -2.00
N SER A 28 -30.36 19.77 -1.41
CA SER A 28 -29.45 19.77 -0.24
C SER A 28 -28.31 18.73 -0.13
N GLY A 29 -27.04 19.11 0.05
CA GLY A 29 -26.49 20.45 0.28
C GLY A 29 -24.96 20.45 0.44
N LYS A 30 -24.38 21.65 0.52
CA LYS A 30 -22.93 21.90 0.72
C LYS A 30 -22.38 21.16 1.94
N THR A 31 -21.14 20.66 1.86
CA THR A 31 -19.96 21.39 2.40
C THR A 31 -18.64 20.66 2.16
N LYS A 32 -17.63 21.42 1.72
CA LYS A 32 -16.21 21.07 1.71
C LYS A 32 -15.70 20.91 3.15
N VAL A 33 -15.71 19.68 3.67
CA VAL A 33 -15.14 19.40 5.00
C VAL A 33 -13.64 19.12 4.87
N ILE A 34 -12.85 20.20 4.91
CA ILE A 34 -11.48 20.11 5.44
C ILE A 34 -11.66 19.81 6.93
N SER A 35 -11.67 18.53 7.30
CA SER A 35 -11.70 18.14 8.71
C SER A 35 -10.31 18.36 9.28
N VAL A 36 -10.13 19.49 9.94
CA VAL A 36 -9.05 19.68 10.91
C VAL A 36 -9.22 18.59 11.95
N MET A 37 -8.30 17.61 11.99
CA MET A 37 -8.39 16.51 12.94
C MET A 37 -8.34 17.05 14.36
N SER A 38 -9.49 17.02 15.02
CA SER A 38 -9.61 17.34 16.44
C SER A 38 -8.82 16.30 17.23
N GLY A 39 -7.99 16.74 18.19
CA GLY A 39 -7.08 15.88 18.95
C GLY A 39 -7.73 14.74 19.76
N LYS A 40 -9.06 14.66 19.76
CA LYS A 40 -9.85 13.58 20.36
C LYS A 40 -9.85 12.30 19.50
N ASP A 41 -9.83 12.42 18.18
CA ASP A 41 -9.86 11.26 17.27
C ASP A 41 -8.50 10.58 17.19
N THR A 42 -7.42 11.37 17.18
CA THR A 42 -6.04 10.88 17.21
C THR A 42 -5.75 10.06 18.47
N LEU A 43 -6.35 10.43 19.61
CA LEU A 43 -6.23 9.70 20.87
C LEU A 43 -6.90 8.31 20.77
N ASN A 44 -8.13 8.26 20.27
CA ASN A 44 -8.89 7.02 20.13
C ASN A 44 -8.25 6.04 19.13
N VAL A 45 -7.73 6.53 18.00
CA VAL A 45 -7.01 5.69 17.02
C VAL A 45 -5.73 5.14 17.65
N LEU A 46 -4.93 5.97 18.34
CA LEU A 46 -3.69 5.54 18.98
C LEU A 46 -3.92 4.51 20.10
N ASP A 47 -4.96 4.68 20.92
CA ASP A 47 -5.28 3.74 22.01
C ASP A 47 -5.89 2.43 21.50
N SER A 48 -6.68 2.47 20.42
CA SER A 48 -7.10 1.27 19.69
C SER A 48 -5.89 0.53 19.11
N LEU A 49 -4.96 1.26 18.47
CA LEU A 49 -3.72 0.70 17.92
C LEU A 49 -2.90 0.00 19.01
N LYS A 50 -2.68 0.64 20.16
CA LYS A 50 -1.92 0.07 21.30
C LYS A 50 -2.49 -1.28 21.76
N LYS A 51 -3.80 -1.49 21.69
CA LYS A 51 -4.43 -2.77 22.08
C LYS A 51 -4.04 -3.90 21.14
N GLU A 52 -3.99 -3.62 19.83
CA GLU A 52 -3.72 -4.58 18.76
C GLU A 52 -2.22 -4.78 18.43
N LEU A 53 -1.33 -3.98 19.01
CA LEU A 53 0.13 -4.11 18.87
C LEU A 53 0.76 -5.05 19.90
N SER A 54 1.88 -5.68 19.53
CA SER A 54 2.77 -6.37 20.45
C SER A 54 3.38 -5.39 21.45
N ASP A 55 3.58 -5.82 22.71
CA ASP A 55 4.06 -4.92 23.76
C ASP A 55 5.54 -4.49 23.57
N THR A 56 6.31 -5.27 22.80
CA THR A 56 7.73 -5.03 22.52
C THR A 56 7.93 -4.07 21.34
N THR A 57 8.44 -2.86 21.61
CA THR A 57 9.05 -2.01 20.56
C THR A 57 10.40 -2.58 20.15
N ILE A 58 10.62 -2.79 18.85
CA ILE A 58 11.90 -3.25 18.28
C ILE A 58 12.38 -2.32 17.17
N THR A 59 13.68 -2.39 16.85
CA THR A 59 14.25 -1.76 15.66
C THR A 59 14.76 -2.85 14.73
N ILE A 60 14.30 -2.84 13.48
CA ILE A 60 14.68 -3.82 12.45
C ILE A 60 15.13 -3.10 11.17
N THR A 61 15.92 -3.81 10.37
CA THR A 61 16.27 -3.38 9.00
C THR A 61 15.55 -4.29 8.03
N VAL A 62 14.80 -3.71 7.09
CA VAL A 62 13.91 -4.42 6.17
C VAL A 62 14.20 -4.04 4.73
N SER A 63 13.96 -4.97 3.80
CA SER A 63 14.06 -4.74 2.36
C SER A 63 12.70 -4.93 1.70
N TYR A 64 12.46 -4.14 0.66
CA TYR A 64 11.38 -4.37 -0.29
C TYR A 64 11.69 -5.58 -1.18
N ALA A 65 10.66 -6.24 -1.70
CA ALA A 65 10.78 -7.49 -2.46
C ALA A 65 10.31 -7.44 -3.92
N ALA A 66 9.59 -6.37 -4.33
CA ALA A 66 9.05 -6.17 -5.67
C ALA A 66 8.35 -7.41 -6.27
N ILE A 67 7.39 -7.97 -5.54
CA ILE A 67 6.62 -9.16 -5.93
C ILE A 67 5.38 -8.70 -6.72
N GLU A 68 5.09 -9.33 -7.86
CA GLU A 68 3.93 -9.01 -8.71
C GLU A 68 2.59 -9.56 -8.17
N CYS A 69 2.34 -9.49 -6.86
CA CYS A 69 1.08 -9.89 -6.24
C CYS A 69 0.61 -8.89 -5.17
N GLY A 70 -0.64 -9.05 -4.71
CA GLY A 70 -1.20 -8.30 -3.58
C GLY A 70 -0.55 -8.60 -2.23
N CYS A 71 0.37 -9.57 -2.19
CA CYS A 71 1.02 -10.06 -0.98
C CYS A 71 1.91 -9.00 -0.30
N PRO A 72 2.33 -9.21 0.95
CA PRO A 72 3.21 -8.30 1.67
C PRO A 72 4.61 -8.30 1.07
N GLN A 73 5.17 -7.10 0.94
CA GLN A 73 6.40 -6.86 0.17
C GLN A 73 7.66 -6.78 1.05
N TRP A 74 7.51 -6.68 2.37
CA TRP A 74 8.63 -6.38 3.27
C TRP A 74 9.09 -7.62 4.04
N PHE A 75 10.41 -7.72 4.23
CA PHE A 75 11.06 -8.78 5.00
C PHE A 75 12.30 -8.24 5.72
N GLU A 76 12.71 -8.87 6.81
CA GLU A 76 13.95 -8.48 7.51
C GLU A 76 15.20 -8.81 6.69
N THR A 77 16.13 -7.86 6.54
CA THR A 77 17.35 -8.02 5.73
C THR A 77 18.27 -9.14 6.19
N LYS A 78 18.13 -9.63 7.43
CA LYS A 78 18.84 -10.82 7.92
C LYS A 78 18.50 -12.11 7.14
N PHE A 79 17.43 -12.09 6.35
CA PHE A 79 17.00 -13.19 5.49
C PHE A 79 17.25 -12.92 3.99
N LYS A 80 18.02 -11.89 3.61
CA LYS A 80 18.27 -11.51 2.20
C LYS A 80 18.88 -12.63 1.34
N ASP A 81 19.65 -13.53 1.96
CA ASP A 81 20.38 -14.62 1.28
C ASP A 81 19.58 -15.95 1.30
N VAL A 82 18.38 -15.96 1.89
CA VAL A 82 17.44 -17.09 1.91
C VAL A 82 16.58 -17.04 0.64
N LYS A 83 16.33 -18.18 -0.03
CA LYS A 83 15.57 -18.14 -1.28
C LYS A 83 14.12 -17.72 -1.01
N PHE A 84 13.52 -17.05 -2.00
CA PHE A 84 12.17 -16.47 -1.88
C PHE A 84 11.11 -17.45 -1.36
N LEU A 85 11.17 -18.72 -1.79
CA LEU A 85 10.21 -19.77 -1.44
C LEU A 85 10.49 -20.48 -0.09
N GLU A 86 11.62 -20.19 0.58
CA GLU A 86 12.08 -20.91 1.78
C GLU A 86 11.46 -20.35 3.09
N GLY A 87 10.21 -19.91 3.04
CA GLY A 87 9.42 -19.56 4.22
C GLY A 87 9.80 -18.25 4.94
N VAL A 88 10.55 -17.34 4.28
CA VAL A 88 10.84 -16.01 4.82
C VAL A 88 9.54 -15.24 5.03
N GLU A 89 9.22 -14.92 6.27
CA GLU A 89 8.01 -14.19 6.61
C GLU A 89 7.97 -12.83 5.92
N ARG A 90 6.83 -12.55 5.27
CA ARG A 90 6.51 -11.25 4.68
C ARG A 90 5.47 -10.54 5.53
N PHE A 91 5.63 -9.23 5.65
CA PHE A 91 4.75 -8.36 6.42
C PHE A 91 4.54 -7.02 5.71
N TYR A 92 3.54 -6.27 6.17
CA TYR A 92 3.28 -4.91 5.72
C TYR A 92 3.98 -3.90 6.63
N LEU A 93 4.22 -2.69 6.11
CA LEU A 93 4.66 -1.54 6.91
C LEU A 93 3.54 -0.50 6.93
N GLU A 94 3.23 0.02 8.12
CA GLU A 94 2.27 1.11 8.32
C GLU A 94 2.86 2.18 9.25
N PRO A 95 2.75 3.48 8.92
CA PRO A 95 3.16 4.52 9.85
C PRO A 95 2.09 4.67 10.94
N VAL A 96 2.50 4.92 12.20
CA VAL A 96 1.55 5.15 13.31
C VAL A 96 0.78 6.48 13.21
N ASN A 97 1.20 7.39 12.32
CA ASN A 97 0.55 8.68 12.05
C ASN A 97 0.84 9.15 10.61
N LYS A 98 0.20 10.23 10.16
CA LYS A 98 0.31 10.75 8.79
C LYS A 98 1.54 11.63 8.54
N ASP A 99 2.30 11.98 9.57
CA ASP A 99 3.47 12.86 9.49
C ASP A 99 4.75 12.08 9.16
N LEU A 100 4.71 10.74 9.29
CA LEU A 100 5.77 9.83 8.88
C LEU A 100 5.67 9.48 7.39
N ILE A 101 6.84 9.36 6.75
CA ILE A 101 6.96 8.95 5.35
C ILE A 101 6.33 7.56 5.16
N ASN A 102 5.35 7.45 4.26
CA ASN A 102 4.76 6.15 3.91
C ASN A 102 5.80 5.28 3.17
N ALA A 103 6.27 4.22 3.82
CA ALA A 103 7.19 3.26 3.23
C ALA A 103 6.70 2.68 1.89
N ASN A 104 5.39 2.52 1.69
CA ASN A 104 4.82 1.94 0.47
C ASN A 104 4.92 2.88 -0.75
N SER A 105 5.22 4.17 -0.55
CA SER A 105 5.49 5.13 -1.65
C SER A 105 6.98 5.38 -1.89
N LEU A 106 7.88 4.62 -1.27
CA LEU A 106 9.34 4.74 -1.46
C LEU A 106 9.89 3.87 -2.60
N TRP A 107 9.09 2.94 -3.12
CA TRP A 107 9.47 2.12 -4.27
C TRP A 107 9.30 2.92 -5.56
N ASP A 108 10.38 3.09 -6.31
CA ASP A 108 10.43 3.86 -7.56
C ASP A 108 9.99 3.05 -8.80
N GLY A 109 9.90 1.73 -8.67
CA GLY A 109 9.59 0.81 -9.77
C GLY A 109 10.82 0.21 -10.44
N GLU A 110 12.05 0.58 -10.05
CA GLU A 110 13.27 0.30 -10.81
C GLU A 110 14.46 -0.17 -9.94
N HIS A 111 14.78 0.50 -8.82
CA HIS A 111 16.08 0.35 -8.15
C HIS A 111 16.04 -0.45 -6.84
N LEU A 112 16.27 -1.77 -6.92
CA LEU A 112 16.53 -2.61 -5.75
C LEU A 112 18.01 -2.61 -5.32
N PRO A 113 18.31 -2.82 -4.02
CA PRO A 113 17.37 -3.00 -2.91
C PRO A 113 16.91 -1.66 -2.31
N LEU A 114 15.59 -1.52 -2.14
CA LEU A 114 15.02 -0.50 -1.25
C LEU A 114 15.09 -1.03 0.19
N THR A 115 16.00 -0.47 0.99
CA THR A 115 16.25 -0.88 2.38
C THR A 115 15.85 0.23 3.34
N LEU A 116 15.12 -0.13 4.40
CA LEU A 116 14.70 0.79 5.46
C LEU A 116 15.19 0.31 6.82
N LYS A 117 15.55 1.23 7.70
CA LYS A 117 15.69 1.00 9.14
C LYS A 117 14.48 1.61 9.84
N ILE A 118 13.73 0.79 10.57
CA ILE A 118 12.47 1.18 11.20
C ILE A 118 12.45 0.79 12.68
N THR A 119 11.84 1.65 13.51
CA THR A 119 11.50 1.36 14.90
C THR A 119 9.98 1.33 15.04
N GLY A 120 9.46 0.38 15.80
CA GLY A 120 8.02 0.13 15.88
C GLY A 120 7.65 -1.19 16.52
N ARG A 121 6.44 -1.66 16.25
CA ARG A 121 5.82 -2.86 16.86
C ARG A 121 5.10 -3.68 15.79
N PHE A 122 5.07 -5.00 15.94
CA PHE A 122 4.20 -5.84 15.12
C PHE A 122 2.76 -5.81 15.64
N SER A 123 1.78 -6.01 14.76
CA SER A 123 0.43 -6.40 15.15
C SER A 123 0.42 -7.77 15.84
N LYS A 124 -0.47 -7.96 16.83
CA LYS A 124 -0.73 -9.24 17.49
C LYS A 124 -1.35 -10.26 16.52
N GLY A 125 -2.26 -9.80 15.66
CA GLY A 125 -2.91 -10.59 14.62
C GLY A 125 -2.36 -10.33 13.21
N LYS A 126 -2.92 -11.05 12.23
CA LYS A 126 -2.75 -10.77 10.80
C LYS A 126 -3.94 -9.96 10.29
N GLU A 127 -3.70 -8.84 9.63
CA GLU A 127 -4.75 -7.96 9.10
C GLU A 127 -4.38 -7.40 7.72
N ILE A 128 -5.34 -6.67 7.12
CA ILE A 128 -5.11 -5.92 5.87
C ILE A 128 -4.62 -4.50 6.23
N PRO A 129 -3.54 -4.02 5.61
CA PRO A 129 -3.01 -2.65 5.76
C PRO A 129 -3.99 -1.55 5.29
N ILE A 130 -3.83 -0.34 5.82
CA ILE A 130 -4.64 0.86 5.53
C ILE A 130 -4.06 1.67 4.36
N THR A 131 -2.74 1.86 4.32
CA THR A 131 -2.04 2.74 3.36
C THR A 131 -1.38 1.99 2.20
N TYR A 132 -1.55 0.67 2.15
CA TYR A 132 -1.04 -0.17 1.08
C TYR A 132 -2.04 -0.25 -0.07
N HIS A 133 -1.60 0.14 -1.26
CA HIS A 133 -2.37 0.05 -2.50
C HIS A 133 -1.59 -0.82 -3.49
N THR A 134 -2.21 -1.89 -3.98
CA THR A 134 -1.58 -2.87 -4.85
C THR A 134 -2.52 -3.25 -6.00
N LYS A 135 -1.99 -3.89 -7.04
CA LYS A 135 -2.71 -4.26 -8.27
C LYS A 135 -3.55 -5.55 -8.13
N GLY A 136 -3.71 -6.07 -6.92
CA GLY A 136 -4.48 -7.29 -6.61
C GLY A 136 -5.14 -7.22 -5.23
N GLU A 137 -5.77 -8.31 -4.81
CA GLU A 137 -6.35 -8.40 -3.46
C GLU A 137 -5.24 -8.57 -2.40
N PRO A 138 -5.19 -7.74 -1.35
CA PRO A 138 -4.19 -7.88 -0.29
C PRO A 138 -4.55 -9.02 0.67
N GLU A 139 -3.61 -9.93 0.89
CA GLU A 139 -3.78 -11.00 1.89
C GLU A 139 -3.61 -10.49 3.33
N LYS A 140 -4.16 -11.19 4.31
CA LYS A 140 -3.92 -10.86 5.73
C LYS A 140 -2.51 -11.29 6.14
N ALA A 141 -1.72 -10.34 6.64
CA ALA A 141 -0.38 -10.60 7.20
C ALA A 141 -0.13 -9.77 8.46
N ARG A 142 1.00 -10.01 9.15
CA ARG A 142 1.40 -9.11 10.23
C ARG A 142 1.73 -7.74 9.64
N ILE A 143 1.44 -6.70 10.41
CA ILE A 143 1.74 -5.31 10.06
C ILE A 143 2.79 -4.83 11.07
N PHE A 144 3.91 -4.31 10.58
CA PHE A 144 4.87 -3.59 11.40
C PHE A 144 4.49 -2.11 11.40
N TRP A 145 3.98 -1.64 12.53
CA TRP A 145 3.59 -0.26 12.76
C TRP A 145 4.80 0.52 13.25
N TYR A 146 5.34 1.41 12.42
CA TYR A 146 6.55 2.18 12.70
C TYR A 146 6.26 3.59 13.21
N ASP A 147 6.99 3.98 14.25
CA ASP A 147 7.05 5.34 14.79
C ASP A 147 8.31 6.11 14.33
N LYS A 148 9.28 5.40 13.76
CA LYS A 148 10.49 5.96 13.16
C LYS A 148 10.89 5.19 11.92
N ILE A 149 11.28 5.92 10.88
CA ILE A 149 11.75 5.39 9.59
C ILE A 149 13.03 6.12 9.16
N THR A 150 13.94 5.40 8.50
CA THR A 150 15.14 5.95 7.86
C THR A 150 15.42 5.13 6.61
N VAL A 151 15.54 5.79 5.45
CA VAL A 151 15.95 5.13 4.20
C VAL A 151 17.44 4.83 4.28
N VAL A 152 17.81 3.59 3.99
CA VAL A 152 19.21 3.11 4.00
C VAL A 152 19.73 2.93 2.57
N SER A 153 18.88 2.47 1.66
CA SER A 153 19.18 2.39 0.22
C SER A 153 17.90 2.44 -0.63
N PRO A 154 17.95 2.86 -1.90
CA PRO A 154 19.08 3.54 -2.53
C PRO A 154 19.33 4.90 -1.88
N SER A 155 20.58 5.41 -1.98
CA SER A 155 20.87 6.78 -1.55
C SER A 155 20.02 7.76 -2.35
N SER A 156 19.45 8.75 -1.67
CA SER A 156 18.98 9.96 -2.35
C SER A 156 20.10 10.51 -3.23
N LYS A 157 19.79 10.78 -4.50
CA LYS A 157 20.59 11.65 -5.36
C LYS A 157 20.34 13.11 -4.98
#